data_AF-A0A2V9LBB2-F1
#
_entry.id   AF-A0A2V9LBB2-F1
#
_cell.length_a   1.000
_cell.length_b   1.000
_cell.length_c   1.000
_cell.angle_alpha   90.00
_cell.angle_beta   90.00
_cell.angle_gamma   90.00
#
_symmetry.space_group_name_H-M   'P 1'
#
loop_
_entity.id
_entity.type
_entity.pdbx_description
1 polymer ?
#
loop_
_entity_poly.entity_id
_entity_poly.type
_entity_poly.pdbx_seq_one_letter_code
_entity_poly.pdbx_strand_id
1 'polypeptide(L)' 'MSVGLFKDTARPERRTTGILPSQEIRELMRTGKIRSAAPISDDQIQPATLDLRLGKVAHRVQASFL' A
#
# COMPACT_ATOMS: atom_id res chain seq x y z
N MET A 1 -23.95 -17.66 32.04
CA MET A 1 -24.40 -16.78 30.93
C MET A 1 -23.22 -16.61 29.99
N SER A 2 -23.16 -17.42 28.94
CA SER A 2 -22.07 -17.39 27.96
C SER A 2 -22.46 -16.42 26.84
N VAL A 3 -21.87 -15.23 26.84
CA VAL A 3 -21.96 -14.33 25.68
C VAL A 3 -21.13 -14.95 24.56
N GLY A 4 -21.82 -15.36 23.50
CA GLY A 4 -21.25 -15.98 22.32
C GLY A 4 -20.24 -15.06 21.65
N LEU A 5 -18.98 -15.48 21.72
CA LEU A 5 -18.12 -15.75 20.58
C LEU A 5 -18.40 -14.87 19.34
N PHE A 6 -17.57 -13.85 19.14
CA PHE A 6 -17.45 -13.11 17.90
C PHE A 6 -17.26 -14.09 16.73
N LYS A 7 -18.36 -14.47 16.08
CA LYS A 7 -18.36 -15.18 14.81
C LYS A 7 -18.40 -14.12 13.72
N ASP A 8 -17.25 -13.82 13.12
CA ASP A 8 -17.04 -14.02 11.69
C ASP A 8 -15.57 -13.72 11.33
N THR A 9 -14.69 -14.73 11.43
CA THR A 9 -13.33 -14.65 10.86
C THR A 9 -13.32 -15.19 9.42
N ALA A 10 -14.34 -14.86 8.64
CA ALA A 10 -14.29 -15.07 7.20
C ALA A 10 -13.34 -14.01 6.61
N ARG A 11 -12.18 -14.46 6.11
CA ARG A 11 -11.32 -13.59 5.30
C ARG A 11 -12.19 -13.06 4.15
N PRO A 12 -12.32 -11.74 3.95
CA PRO A 12 -13.18 -11.20 2.92
C PRO A 12 -12.83 -11.86 1.58
N GLU A 13 -13.84 -12.26 0.82
CA GLU A 13 -13.63 -12.81 -0.52
C GLU A 13 -12.66 -11.92 -1.28
N ARG A 14 -11.61 -12.52 -1.87
CA ARG A 14 -10.65 -11.75 -2.65
C ARG A 14 -11.38 -11.17 -3.85
N ARG A 15 -11.69 -9.88 -3.79
CA ARG A 15 -12.20 -9.13 -4.92
C ARG A 15 -11.10 -9.10 -5.99
N THR A 16 -11.48 -9.39 -7.23
CA THR A 16 -10.55 -9.35 -8.38
C THR A 16 -10.38 -7.95 -8.96
N THR A 17 -11.18 -6.98 -8.49
CA THR A 17 -11.18 -5.58 -8.93
C THR A 17 -11.32 -4.63 -7.75
N GLY A 18 -10.88 -3.37 -7.93
CA GLY A 18 -11.00 -2.30 -6.94
C GLY A 18 -9.66 -1.67 -6.56
N ILE A 19 -9.67 -0.89 -5.48
CA ILE A 19 -8.48 -0.25 -4.91
C ILE A 19 -7.85 -1.20 -3.90
N LEU A 20 -6.52 -1.30 -3.93
CA LEU A 20 -5.75 -2.17 -3.04
C LEU A 20 -5.72 -1.56 -1.62
N PRO A 21 -6.15 -2.29 -0.58
CA PRO A 21 -6.04 -1.82 0.79
C PRO A 21 -4.60 -1.93 1.29
N SER A 22 -4.27 -1.23 2.38
CA SER A 22 -2.93 -1.18 2.97
C SER A 22 -2.28 -2.55 3.22
N GLN A 23 -3.07 -3.57 3.57
CA GLN A 23 -2.60 -4.94 3.79
C GLN A 23 -2.03 -5.55 2.50
N GLU A 24 -2.68 -5.28 1.35
CA GLU A 24 -2.20 -5.75 0.05
C GLU A 24 -0.99 -4.95 -0.42
N ILE A 25 -0.96 -3.62 -0.18
CA ILE A 25 0.23 -2.79 -0.46
C ILE A 25 1.45 -3.34 0.30
N ARG A 26 1.30 -3.67 1.58
CA ARG A 26 2.36 -4.30 2.40
C ARG A 26 2.81 -5.65 1.84
N GLU A 27 1.87 -6.46 1.36
CA GLU A 27 2.18 -7.75 0.74
C GLU A 27 2.95 -7.58 -0.59
N LEU A 28 2.60 -6.57 -1.38
CA LEU A 28 3.34 -6.24 -2.61
C LEU A 28 4.77 -5.76 -2.30
N MET A 29 4.97 -5.04 -1.20
CA MET A 29 6.30 -4.67 -0.70
C MET A 29 7.08 -5.92 -0.26
N ARG A 30 6.46 -6.78 0.55
CA ARG A 30 7.05 -8.04 1.06
C ARG A 30 7.46 -8.99 -0.07
N THR A 31 6.64 -9.08 -1.12
CA THR A 31 6.90 -9.92 -2.31
C THR A 31 7.80 -9.23 -3.34
N GLY A 32 8.26 -8.01 -3.06
CA GLY A 32 9.20 -7.27 -3.92
C GLY A 32 8.59 -6.78 -5.23
N LYS A 33 7.26 -6.69 -5.34
CA LYS A 33 6.56 -6.07 -6.46
C LYS A 33 6.55 -4.54 -6.36
N ILE A 34 6.47 -4.01 -5.14
CA ILE A 34 6.77 -2.61 -4.83
C ILE A 34 8.18 -2.59 -4.22
N ARG A 35 9.05 -1.75 -4.77
CA ARG A 35 10.43 -1.57 -4.30
C ARG A 35 10.70 -0.09 -4.11
N SER A 36 11.57 0.22 -3.18
CA SER A 36 12.06 1.58 -2.96
C SER A 36 13.55 1.56 -2.69
N ALA A 37 14.23 2.65 -3.04
CA ALA A 37 15.66 2.80 -2.79
C ALA A 37 15.99 2.96 -1.28
N ALA A 38 15.00 3.34 -0.47
CA ALA A 38 15.12 3.46 0.98
C ALA A 38 13.93 2.76 1.67
N PRO A 39 14.07 2.32 2.93
CA PRO A 39 12.97 1.72 3.67
C PRO A 39 11.71 2.59 3.65
N ILE A 40 10.57 1.98 3.30
CA ILE A 40 9.26 2.65 3.32
C ILE A 40 8.78 2.65 4.78
N SER A 41 8.49 3.83 5.31
CA SER A 41 8.02 4.00 6.68
C SER A 41 6.51 3.76 6.80
N ASP A 42 6.03 3.36 7.98
CA ASP A 42 4.63 2.99 8.19
C ASP A 42 3.65 4.16 7.99
N ASP A 43 4.08 5.39 8.25
CA ASP A 43 3.34 6.63 8.00
C ASP A 43 3.13 6.91 6.50
N GLN A 44 3.98 6.36 5.63
CA GLN A 44 3.79 6.45 4.17
C GLN A 44 2.67 5.52 3.66
N ILE A 45 2.26 4.52 4.46
CA ILE A 45 1.26 3.54 4.09
C ILE A 45 -0.09 3.95 4.67
N GLN A 46 -0.95 4.45 3.81
CA GLN A 46 -2.29 4.92 4.15
C GLN A 46 -3.32 3.82 3.83
N PRO A 47 -4.60 3.95 4.26
CA PRO A 47 -5.58 2.86 4.17
C PRO A 47 -5.74 2.22 2.78
N ALA A 48 -5.54 3.00 1.71
CA ALA A 48 -5.63 2.55 0.33
C ALA A 48 -4.69 3.31 -0.62
N THR A 49 -3.64 3.94 -0.08
CA THR A 49 -2.67 4.75 -0.84
C THR A 49 -1.26 4.56 -0.28
N LEU A 50 -0.25 4.97 -1.06
CA LEU A 50 1.16 4.92 -0.70
C LEU A 50 1.83 6.25 -1.06
N ASP A 51 2.39 6.93 -0.06
CA ASP A 51 3.06 8.21 -0.27
C ASP A 51 4.47 8.00 -0.83
N LEU A 52 4.77 8.69 -1.94
CA LEU A 52 6.06 8.62 -2.61
C LEU A 52 7.02 9.70 -2.10
N ARG A 53 8.33 9.39 -2.10
CA ARG A 53 9.38 10.35 -1.76
C ARG A 53 10.25 10.63 -2.97
N LEU A 54 10.67 11.89 -3.11
CA LEU A 54 11.65 12.28 -4.13
C LEU A 54 13.02 11.64 -3.84
N GLY A 55 13.74 11.35 -4.91
CA GLY A 55 15.16 11.01 -4.85
C GLY A 55 16.02 12.25 -4.57
N LYS A 56 17.34 12.06 -4.62
CA LYS A 56 18.31 13.13 -4.32
C LYS A 56 18.42 14.20 -5.42
N VAL A 57 17.90 13.94 -6.61
CA VAL A 57 18.09 14.77 -7.80
C VAL A 57 16.73 15.15 -8.38
N ALA A 58 16.57 16.44 -8.69
CA ALA A 58 15.44 16.98 -9.44
C ALA A 58 15.98 17.70 -10.68
N HIS A 59 15.39 17.43 -11.84
CA HIS A 59 15.81 18.02 -13.10
C HIS A 59 14.90 19.20 -13.47
N ARG A 60 15.50 20.34 -13.81
CA ARG A 60 14.77 21.47 -14.39
C ARG A 60 14.52 21.21 -15.87
N VAL A 61 13.25 21.25 -16.28
CA VAL A 61 12.82 21.13 -17.67
C VAL A 61 12.14 22.41 -18.14
N GLN A 62 12.14 22.68 -19.43
CA GLN A 62 11.49 23.88 -20.00
C GLN A 62 9.97 23.74 -20.04
N ALA A 63 9.47 22.52 -20.28
CA ALA A 63 8.05 22.18 -20.29
C ALA A 63 7.87 20.69 -19.93
N SER A 64 6.64 20.31 -19.57
CA SER A 64 6.25 18.90 -19.42
C SER A 64 6.27 18.17 -20.76
N PHE A 65 6.48 16.86 -20.73
CA PHE A 65 6.47 15.99 -21.90
C PHE A 65 5.74 14.66 -21.57
N LEU A 66 5.30 13.95 -22.60
CA LEU A 66 4.72 12.60 -22.54
C LEU A 66 5.47 11.66 -23.49
#